data_AF-A0A2J6PE47-F1
#
_entry.id   AF-A0A2J6PE47-F1
#
_cell.length_a   1.000
_cell.length_b   1.000
_cell.length_c   1.000
_cell.angle_alpha   90.00
_cell.angle_beta   90.00
_cell.angle_gamma   90.00
#
_symmetry.space_group_name_H-M   'P 1'
#
loop_
_entity.id
_entity.type
_entity.pdbx_description
1 polymer ?
#
loop_
_entity_poly.entity_id
_entity_poly.type
_entity_poly.pdbx_seq_one_letter_code
_entity_poly.pdbx_strand_id
1 'polypeptide(L)'
;MPMCQLRRLQKFLAPLHGDSTGPCLIWMDVLCVPTADEHRESRKMAVSQIAQTFRDAEKILVLDTTLLETPLRFGAVELAIRIIGFDWMRRVWTLEETMVACAGDRSRKLVFRLKGGEARLDKLLWNLERNRSPYARSATIALKKHLTPPMTSLNCNYNRSWDPKASHFVQLVKGVEYRNTSKPGDEIFCQHAGNQLTQSVP
;
A
#
# COMPACT_ATOMS: atom_id res chain seq x y z
N MET A 1 -19.03 -1.41 -14.06
CA MET A 1 -17.79 -2.11 -14.46
C MET A 1 -18.08 -3.06 -15.61
N PRO A 2 -17.31 -3.07 -16.72
CA PRO A 2 -17.54 -4.01 -17.82
C PRO A 2 -17.26 -5.48 -17.45
N MET A 3 -18.03 -6.40 -18.02
CA MET A 3 -17.91 -7.85 -17.74
C MET A 3 -16.54 -8.46 -18.05
N CYS A 4 -15.79 -7.88 -18.99
CA CYS A 4 -14.44 -8.32 -19.30
C CYS A 4 -13.47 -8.09 -18.13
N GLN A 5 -13.61 -6.97 -17.43
CA GLN A 5 -12.77 -6.64 -16.27
C GLN A 5 -13.13 -7.52 -15.08
N LEU A 6 -14.42 -7.80 -14.87
CA LEU A 6 -14.86 -8.70 -13.79
C LEU A 6 -14.31 -10.11 -13.99
N ARG A 7 -14.42 -10.66 -15.22
CA ARG A 7 -13.83 -11.96 -15.57
C ARG A 7 -12.32 -11.99 -15.40
N ARG A 8 -11.64 -10.89 -15.71
CA ARG A 8 -10.19 -10.75 -15.49
C ARG A 8 -9.84 -10.77 -14.01
N LEU A 9 -10.58 -10.04 -13.17
CA LEU A 9 -10.39 -10.05 -11.72
C LEU A 9 -10.63 -11.43 -11.10
N GLN A 10 -11.68 -12.14 -11.52
CA GLN A 10 -11.94 -13.50 -11.06
C GLN A 10 -10.76 -14.44 -11.32
N LYS A 11 -10.09 -14.33 -12.48
CA LYS A 11 -8.86 -15.09 -12.77
C LYS A 11 -7.71 -14.72 -11.83
N PHE A 12 -7.66 -13.46 -11.39
CA PHE A 12 -6.63 -13.04 -10.42
C PHE A 12 -6.92 -13.52 -9.00
N LEU A 13 -8.18 -13.71 -8.65
CA LEU A 13 -8.59 -14.08 -7.30
C LEU A 13 -8.67 -15.59 -7.09
N ALA A 14 -8.88 -16.38 -8.14
CA ALA A 14 -9.00 -17.84 -8.03
C ALA A 14 -7.83 -18.51 -7.27
N PRO A 15 -6.55 -18.16 -7.51
CA PRO A 15 -5.44 -18.73 -6.73
C PRO A 15 -5.41 -18.28 -5.26
N LEU A 16 -5.98 -17.11 -4.97
CA LEU A 16 -6.03 -16.54 -3.62
C LEU A 16 -7.19 -17.12 -2.81
N HIS A 17 -8.27 -17.53 -3.46
CA HIS A 17 -9.45 -18.12 -2.81
C HIS A 17 -9.17 -19.52 -2.23
N GLY A 18 -8.16 -20.21 -2.79
CA GLY A 18 -7.79 -21.56 -2.37
C GLY A 18 -8.94 -22.55 -2.54
N ASP A 19 -9.02 -23.53 -1.64
CA ASP A 19 -10.05 -24.59 -1.64
C ASP A 19 -11.35 -24.17 -0.94
N SER A 20 -11.53 -22.88 -0.67
CA SER A 20 -12.72 -22.38 0.03
C SER A 20 -13.97 -22.62 -0.82
N THR A 21 -14.92 -23.39 -0.28
CA THR A 21 -16.15 -23.78 -0.99
C THR A 21 -17.20 -22.65 -1.06
N GLY A 22 -16.95 -21.52 -0.41
CA GLY A 22 -17.84 -20.36 -0.39
C GLY A 22 -17.60 -19.34 -1.52
N PRO A 23 -18.49 -18.35 -1.70
CA PRO A 23 -18.29 -17.26 -2.66
C PRO A 23 -17.11 -16.37 -2.29
N CYS A 24 -16.29 -16.00 -3.28
CA CYS A 24 -15.20 -15.05 -3.09
C CYS A 24 -15.77 -13.62 -2.99
N LEU A 25 -15.79 -13.07 -1.77
CA LEU A 25 -16.22 -11.70 -1.52
C LEU A 25 -15.09 -10.73 -1.88
N ILE A 26 -15.41 -9.72 -2.68
CA ILE A 26 -14.44 -8.73 -3.17
C ILE A 26 -14.93 -7.35 -2.74
N TRP A 27 -14.03 -6.58 -2.15
CA TRP A 27 -14.26 -5.17 -1.88
C TRP A 27 -13.34 -4.33 -2.76
N MET A 28 -13.91 -3.31 -3.40
CA MET A 28 -13.20 -2.28 -4.15
C MET A 28 -13.93 -0.97 -3.93
N ASP A 29 -13.20 0.09 -3.57
CA ASP A 29 -13.74 1.42 -3.33
C ASP A 29 -14.60 1.93 -4.51
N VAL A 30 -14.15 1.70 -5.75
CA VAL A 30 -14.87 2.05 -6.98
C VAL A 30 -16.26 1.39 -7.09
N LEU A 31 -16.47 0.25 -6.44
CA LEU A 31 -17.76 -0.45 -6.42
C LEU A 31 -18.55 -0.19 -5.14
N CYS A 32 -17.86 -0.03 -4.01
CA CYS A 32 -18.46 -0.03 -2.68
C CYS A 32 -18.68 1.36 -2.10
N VAL A 33 -18.12 2.42 -2.70
CA VAL A 33 -18.30 3.81 -2.26
C VAL A 33 -19.18 4.57 -3.26
N PRO A 34 -20.38 5.03 -2.86
CA PRO A 34 -21.30 5.69 -3.77
C PRO A 34 -20.79 7.08 -4.19
N THR A 35 -20.86 7.39 -5.49
CA THR A 35 -20.36 8.64 -6.08
C THR A 35 -21.45 9.67 -6.37
N ALA A 36 -22.72 9.27 -6.49
CA ALA A 36 -23.83 10.19 -6.70
C ALA A 36 -24.04 11.13 -5.51
N ASP A 37 -24.38 12.40 -5.77
CA ASP A 37 -24.50 13.42 -4.71
C ASP A 37 -25.68 13.18 -3.77
N GLU A 38 -26.73 12.54 -4.25
CA GLU A 38 -27.87 12.06 -3.45
C GLU A 38 -27.47 11.05 -2.36
N HIS A 39 -26.29 10.43 -2.47
CA HIS A 39 -25.76 9.47 -1.51
C HIS A 39 -24.62 10.02 -0.66
N ARG A 40 -24.54 11.34 -0.47
CA ARG A 40 -23.44 12.00 0.26
C ARG A 40 -23.22 11.43 1.67
N GLU A 41 -24.27 11.13 2.41
CA GLU A 41 -24.15 10.57 3.77
C GLU A 41 -23.68 9.12 3.74
N SER A 42 -24.21 8.29 2.83
CA SER A 42 -23.73 6.92 2.61
C SER A 42 -22.27 6.91 2.15
N ARG A 43 -21.84 7.87 1.34
CA ARG A 43 -20.44 8.05 0.93
C ARG A 43 -19.54 8.35 2.12
N LYS A 44 -19.92 9.27 3.00
CA LYS A 44 -19.15 9.57 4.23
C LYS A 44 -18.99 8.32 5.10
N MET A 45 -20.07 7.55 5.25
CA MET A 45 -20.06 6.31 6.02
C MET A 45 -19.19 5.22 5.37
N ALA A 46 -19.28 5.04 4.05
CA ALA A 46 -18.44 4.10 3.33
C ALA A 46 -16.96 4.47 3.45
N VAL A 47 -16.63 5.76 3.31
CA VAL A 47 -15.27 6.29 3.48
C VAL A 47 -14.74 6.06 4.89
N SER A 48 -15.56 6.26 5.94
CA SER A 48 -15.12 6.02 7.32
C SER A 48 -14.86 4.55 7.64
N GLN A 49 -15.45 3.62 6.87
CA GLN A 49 -15.27 2.16 7.04
C GLN A 49 -14.13 1.57 6.21
N ILE A 50 -13.51 2.34 5.30
CA ILE A 50 -12.42 1.86 4.44
C ILE A 50 -11.30 1.23 5.28
N ALA A 51 -10.81 1.94 6.30
CA ALA A 51 -9.74 1.46 7.16
C ALA A 51 -10.09 0.13 7.86
N GLN A 52 -11.34 -0.02 8.31
CA GLN A 52 -11.80 -1.27 8.92
C GLN A 52 -11.89 -2.40 7.88
N THR A 53 -12.35 -2.10 6.67
CA THR A 53 -12.45 -3.08 5.58
C THR A 53 -11.09 -3.69 5.25
N PHE A 54 -10.04 -2.85 5.11
CA PHE A 54 -8.68 -3.34 4.88
C PHE A 54 -8.09 -4.10 6.07
N ARG A 55 -8.47 -3.71 7.29
CA ARG A 55 -8.06 -4.42 8.51
C ARG A 55 -8.61 -5.84 8.56
N ASP A 56 -9.89 -5.97 8.23
CA ASP A 56 -10.67 -7.20 8.38
C ASP A 56 -10.53 -8.12 7.15
N ALA A 57 -10.07 -7.59 6.01
CA ALA A 57 -9.78 -8.36 4.81
C ALA A 57 -8.83 -9.54 5.08
N GLU A 58 -9.11 -10.70 4.48
CA GLU A 58 -8.24 -11.87 4.58
C GLU A 58 -6.94 -11.66 3.80
N LYS A 59 -7.06 -11.12 2.59
CA LYS A 59 -5.96 -10.84 1.66
C LYS A 59 -6.23 -9.52 0.94
N ILE A 60 -5.16 -8.81 0.62
CA ILE A 60 -5.20 -7.57 -0.16
C ILE A 60 -4.35 -7.79 -1.39
N LEU A 61 -5.00 -7.71 -2.55
CA LEU A 61 -4.37 -7.91 -3.85
C LEU A 61 -4.05 -6.56 -4.49
N VAL A 62 -2.77 -6.26 -4.64
CA VAL A 62 -2.30 -5.08 -5.36
C VAL A 62 -2.18 -5.42 -6.85
N LEU A 63 -2.91 -4.66 -7.67
CA LEU A 63 -2.88 -4.73 -9.12
C LEU A 63 -2.32 -3.41 -9.67
N ASP A 64 -1.21 -3.50 -10.40
CA ASP A 64 -0.62 -2.36 -11.10
C ASP A 64 -0.17 -2.81 -12.49
N THR A 65 -0.37 -1.97 -13.51
CA THR A 65 -0.04 -2.33 -14.90
C THR A 65 1.43 -2.70 -15.07
N THR A 66 2.34 -2.00 -14.39
CA THR A 66 3.78 -2.29 -14.47
C THR A 66 4.15 -3.57 -13.71
N LEU A 67 3.49 -3.85 -12.59
CA LEU A 67 3.67 -5.10 -11.84
C LEU A 67 3.11 -6.30 -12.61
N LEU A 68 1.97 -6.14 -13.27
CA LEU A 68 1.34 -7.18 -14.09
C LEU A 68 2.20 -7.60 -15.28
N GLU A 69 3.10 -6.74 -15.75
CA GLU A 69 4.06 -7.04 -16.80
C GLU A 69 5.40 -7.58 -16.27
N THR A 70 5.68 -7.37 -14.98
CA THR A 70 6.91 -7.78 -14.30
C THR A 70 6.91 -9.29 -14.04
N PRO A 71 7.84 -10.07 -14.63
CA PRO A 71 7.98 -11.50 -14.35
C PRO A 71 8.27 -11.84 -12.88
N LEU A 72 7.51 -12.78 -12.32
CA LEU A 72 7.73 -13.28 -10.95
C LEU A 72 9.11 -13.95 -10.76
N ARG A 73 9.74 -14.42 -11.85
CA ARG A 73 11.06 -15.07 -11.83
C ARG A 73 12.22 -14.14 -11.47
N PHE A 74 12.00 -12.83 -11.41
CA PHE A 74 13.03 -11.90 -10.98
C PHE A 74 13.44 -12.12 -9.53
N GLY A 75 14.69 -11.76 -9.22
CA GLY A 75 15.23 -11.91 -7.87
C GLY A 75 14.50 -11.00 -6.87
N ALA A 76 14.51 -11.38 -5.59
CA ALA A 76 13.81 -10.65 -4.53
C ALA A 76 14.18 -9.15 -4.47
N VAL A 77 15.46 -8.81 -4.69
CA VAL A 77 15.94 -7.42 -4.71
C VAL A 77 15.30 -6.62 -5.85
N GLU A 78 15.25 -7.18 -7.06
CA GLU A 78 14.65 -6.52 -8.21
C GLU A 78 13.15 -6.34 -8.03
N LEU A 79 12.46 -7.39 -7.56
CA LEU A 79 11.04 -7.32 -7.26
C LEU A 79 10.75 -6.24 -6.22
N ALA A 80 11.56 -6.13 -5.16
CA ALA A 80 11.42 -5.10 -4.14
C ALA A 80 11.57 -3.68 -4.71
N ILE A 81 12.61 -3.43 -5.50
CA ILE A 81 12.86 -2.13 -6.11
C ILE A 81 11.69 -1.74 -7.02
N ARG A 82 11.20 -2.68 -7.84
CA ARG A 82 10.04 -2.47 -8.72
C ARG A 82 8.77 -2.16 -7.93
N ILE A 83 8.50 -2.94 -6.89
CA ILE A 83 7.35 -2.71 -6.00
C ILE A 83 7.42 -1.31 -5.39
N ILE A 84 8.58 -0.83 -4.94
CA ILE A 84 8.70 0.52 -4.35
C ILE A 84 8.64 1.62 -5.43
N GLY A 85 9.22 1.38 -6.60
CA GLY A 85 9.46 2.39 -7.63
C GLY A 85 8.28 2.70 -8.54
N PHE A 86 7.21 1.90 -8.53
CA PHE A 86 6.11 2.02 -9.47
C PHE A 86 4.93 2.87 -8.97
N ASP A 87 4.09 3.29 -9.93
CA ASP A 87 3.06 4.31 -9.71
C ASP A 87 1.97 3.92 -8.70
N TRP A 88 1.77 2.64 -8.41
CA TRP A 88 0.85 2.24 -7.33
C TRP A 88 1.27 2.81 -5.97
N MET A 89 2.59 2.99 -5.73
CA MET A 89 3.12 3.64 -4.53
C MET A 89 2.83 5.14 -4.48
N ARG A 90 2.50 5.76 -5.61
CA ARG A 90 2.22 7.19 -5.72
C ARG A 90 0.76 7.53 -5.43
N ARG A 91 -0.15 6.56 -5.31
CA ARG A 91 -1.56 6.85 -5.02
C ARG A 91 -1.75 7.01 -3.50
N VAL A 92 -2.18 8.20 -3.05
CA VAL A 92 -2.36 8.53 -1.62
C VAL A 92 -3.28 7.52 -0.92
N TRP A 93 -4.38 7.15 -1.56
CA TRP A 93 -5.40 6.28 -0.99
C TRP A 93 -4.93 4.82 -0.78
N THR A 94 -3.99 4.31 -1.58
CA THR A 94 -3.55 2.90 -1.50
C THR A 94 -2.59 2.62 -0.33
N LEU A 95 -1.86 3.63 0.20
CA LEU A 95 -0.95 3.40 1.33
C LEU A 95 -1.62 3.49 2.69
N GLU A 96 -2.54 4.42 2.94
CA GLU A 96 -3.22 4.47 4.24
C GLU A 96 -3.93 3.13 4.53
N GLU A 97 -4.55 2.57 3.50
CA GLU A 97 -5.20 1.26 3.50
C GLU A 97 -4.19 0.10 3.69
N THR A 98 -3.08 0.14 2.94
CA THR A 98 -1.99 -0.86 3.05
C THR A 98 -1.28 -0.77 4.40
N MET A 99 -1.13 0.41 5.00
CA MET A 99 -0.52 0.65 6.31
C MET A 99 -1.38 0.09 7.44
N VAL A 100 -2.71 0.29 7.37
CA VAL A 100 -3.65 -0.33 8.31
C VAL A 100 -3.56 -1.86 8.22
N ALA A 101 -3.41 -2.38 7.00
CA ALA A 101 -3.23 -3.80 6.76
C ALA A 101 -1.84 -4.33 7.12
N CYS A 102 -0.79 -3.52 7.12
CA CYS A 102 0.58 -3.95 7.40
C CYS A 102 1.04 -3.69 8.84
N ALA A 103 0.25 -3.01 9.67
CA ALA A 103 0.56 -2.79 11.08
C ALA A 103 0.60 -4.13 11.86
N GLY A 104 1.74 -4.50 12.47
CA GLY A 104 1.91 -5.77 13.22
C GLY A 104 2.28 -6.97 12.33
N ASP A 105 1.88 -8.20 12.71
CA ASP A 105 2.13 -9.45 11.94
C ASP A 105 1.27 -9.58 10.65
N ARG A 106 0.69 -8.47 10.17
CA ARG A 106 -0.30 -8.47 9.10
C ARG A 106 0.29 -8.28 7.69
N SER A 107 1.62 -8.18 7.57
CA SER A 107 2.35 -8.21 6.28
C SER A 107 2.04 -9.46 5.43
N ARG A 108 1.52 -10.53 6.06
CA ARG A 108 1.09 -11.77 5.42
C ARG A 108 -0.15 -11.61 4.52
N LYS A 109 -0.92 -10.53 4.69
CA LYS A 109 -2.14 -10.25 3.92
C LYS A 109 -1.86 -9.58 2.57
N LEU A 110 -0.74 -8.86 2.44
CA LEU A 110 -0.45 -8.07 1.24
C LEU A 110 0.18 -8.94 0.15
N VAL A 111 -0.48 -8.99 -1.00
CA VAL A 111 -0.10 -9.80 -2.16
C VAL A 111 -0.03 -8.93 -3.41
N PHE A 112 1.07 -9.04 -4.15
CA PHE A 112 1.28 -8.36 -5.42
C PHE A 112 1.02 -9.34 -6.56
N ARG A 113 0.18 -8.96 -7.52
CA ARG A 113 0.04 -9.75 -8.76
C ARG A 113 1.13 -9.37 -9.75
N LEU A 114 1.88 -10.37 -10.20
CA LEU A 114 2.95 -10.26 -11.17
C LEU A 114 2.68 -11.11 -12.42
N LYS A 115 3.48 -10.91 -13.46
CA LYS A 115 3.45 -11.76 -14.65
C LYS A 115 3.87 -13.17 -14.27
N GLY A 116 2.92 -14.11 -14.37
CA GLY A 116 3.13 -15.52 -14.10
C GLY A 116 2.85 -15.95 -12.65
N GLY A 117 2.40 -15.06 -11.76
CA GLY A 117 2.01 -15.47 -10.42
C GLY A 117 1.88 -14.32 -9.43
N GLU A 118 2.02 -14.63 -8.14
CA GLU A 118 1.78 -13.69 -7.04
C GLU A 118 2.96 -13.71 -6.06
N ALA A 119 3.38 -12.53 -5.62
CA ALA A 119 4.38 -12.38 -4.57
C ALA A 119 3.73 -11.84 -3.30
N ARG A 120 3.88 -12.56 -2.19
CA ARG A 120 3.48 -12.06 -0.88
C ARG A 120 4.59 -11.22 -0.27
N LEU A 121 4.23 -10.13 0.41
CA LEU A 121 5.19 -9.24 1.04
C LEU A 121 6.06 -9.96 2.08
N ASP A 122 5.47 -10.78 2.94
CA ASP A 122 6.19 -11.52 3.98
C ASP A 122 7.27 -12.47 3.41
N LYS A 123 6.93 -13.23 2.35
CA LYS A 123 7.87 -14.10 1.64
C LYS A 123 8.98 -13.29 0.96
N LEU A 124 8.62 -12.14 0.37
CA LEU A 124 9.59 -11.25 -0.26
C LEU A 124 10.60 -10.71 0.76
N LEU A 125 10.13 -10.23 1.91
CA LEU A 125 10.98 -9.76 3.01
C LEU A 125 11.89 -10.89 3.53
N TRP A 126 11.34 -12.08 3.76
CA TRP A 126 12.11 -13.26 4.19
C TRP A 126 13.22 -13.64 3.19
N ASN A 127 12.94 -13.51 1.89
CA ASN A 127 13.92 -13.78 0.83
C ASN A 127 15.01 -12.71 0.79
N LEU A 128 14.66 -11.44 0.97
CA LEU A 128 15.61 -10.34 1.01
C LEU A 128 16.56 -10.43 2.22
N GLU A 129 16.03 -10.79 3.39
CA GLU A 129 16.82 -10.92 4.63
C GLU A 129 17.89 -12.02 4.52
N ARG A 130 17.68 -13.04 3.69
CA ARG A 130 18.65 -14.11 3.39
C ARG A 130 19.54 -13.83 2.18
N ASN A 131 19.24 -12.79 1.41
CA ASN A 131 19.97 -12.48 0.20
C ASN A 131 21.30 -11.80 0.54
N ARG A 132 22.42 -12.36 0.05
CA ARG A 132 23.78 -11.84 0.31
C ARG A 132 24.13 -10.58 -0.48
N SER A 133 23.25 -10.15 -1.39
CA SER A 133 23.44 -8.93 -2.17
C SER A 133 23.54 -7.71 -1.25
N PRO A 134 24.49 -6.79 -1.49
CA PRO A 134 24.59 -5.55 -0.72
C PRO A 134 23.32 -4.69 -0.82
N TYR A 135 22.57 -4.83 -1.93
CA TYR A 135 21.33 -4.09 -2.16
C TYR A 135 20.12 -4.69 -1.41
N ALA A 136 20.20 -5.92 -0.93
CA ALA A 136 19.08 -6.60 -0.29
C ALA A 136 18.68 -5.93 1.03
N ARG A 137 19.68 -5.51 1.82
CA ARG A 137 19.43 -4.76 3.07
C ARG A 137 18.74 -3.43 2.78
N SER A 138 19.22 -2.68 1.78
CA SER A 138 18.61 -1.41 1.37
C SER A 138 17.18 -1.60 0.85
N ALA A 139 16.95 -2.64 0.04
CA ALA A 139 15.61 -2.99 -0.45
C ALA A 139 14.66 -3.39 0.69
N THR A 140 15.12 -4.15 1.69
CA THR A 140 14.34 -4.48 2.88
C THR A 140 13.98 -3.24 3.68
N ILE A 141 14.95 -2.34 3.92
CA ILE A 141 14.71 -1.09 4.64
C ILE A 141 13.71 -0.23 3.87
N ALA A 142 13.87 -0.10 2.55
CA ALA A 142 12.96 0.69 1.72
C ALA A 142 11.55 0.09 1.72
N LEU A 143 11.40 -1.23 1.53
CA LEU A 143 10.08 -1.88 1.58
C LEU A 143 9.43 -1.70 2.95
N LYS A 144 10.17 -1.92 4.03
CA LYS A 144 9.65 -1.71 5.38
C LYS A 144 9.29 -0.24 5.61
N LYS A 145 10.12 0.70 5.20
CA LYS A 145 9.84 2.14 5.34
C LYS A 145 8.58 2.57 4.56
N HIS A 146 8.39 2.02 3.36
CA HIS A 146 7.35 2.46 2.45
C HIS A 146 6.04 1.67 2.57
N LEU A 147 6.07 0.44 3.10
CA LEU A 147 4.90 -0.45 3.18
C LEU A 147 4.48 -0.80 4.61
N THR A 148 5.42 -0.83 5.55
CA THR A 148 5.06 -0.92 6.96
C THR A 148 4.99 0.50 7.54
N PRO A 149 3.95 0.81 8.33
CA PRO A 149 3.85 2.13 8.95
C PRO A 149 5.08 2.37 9.85
N PRO A 150 5.54 3.62 10.02
CA PRO A 150 6.29 4.02 11.19
C PRO A 150 5.35 4.00 12.42
N MET A 151 4.85 2.81 12.79
CA MET A 151 4.09 2.56 14.00
C MET A 151 4.97 1.94 15.09
N THR A 152 6.27 2.24 15.09
CA THR A 152 6.98 2.30 16.37
C THR A 152 6.61 3.63 17.03
N SER A 153 5.51 3.65 17.76
CA SER A 153 5.66 4.25 19.09
C SER A 153 6.57 3.27 19.87
N LEU A 154 7.50 3.82 20.65
CA LEU A 154 8.56 3.13 21.41
C LEU A 154 9.88 2.91 20.65
N ASN A 155 10.54 4.00 20.24
CA ASN A 155 11.75 4.41 20.96
C ASN A 155 12.04 5.89 20.68
N CYS A 156 11.19 6.78 21.17
CA CYS A 156 11.58 8.16 21.44
C CYS A 156 12.58 8.19 22.62
N ASN A 157 13.75 7.60 22.41
CA ASN A 157 14.97 7.92 23.14
C ASN A 157 15.84 8.91 22.35
N TYR A 158 15.29 9.52 21.29
CA TYR A 158 15.92 10.65 20.61
C TYR A 158 15.16 11.93 20.96
N ASN A 159 15.58 12.53 22.07
CA ASN A 159 15.18 13.82 22.66
C ASN A 159 13.69 14.03 23.03
N ARG A 160 13.48 14.23 24.34
CA ARG A 160 12.22 14.56 25.05
C ARG A 160 11.52 15.87 24.63
N SER A 161 11.85 16.49 23.50
CA SER A 161 11.39 17.85 23.18
C SER A 161 10.32 17.96 22.08
N TRP A 162 9.90 16.86 21.45
CA TRP A 162 9.01 16.91 20.28
C TRP A 162 7.55 16.59 20.64
N ASP A 163 6.66 17.53 20.30
CA ASP A 163 5.20 17.42 20.48
C ASP A 163 4.65 16.18 19.74
N PRO A 164 3.88 15.30 20.41
CA PRO A 164 3.18 14.18 19.78
C PRO A 164 2.37 14.56 18.53
N LYS A 165 1.75 15.74 18.48
CA LYS A 165 1.00 16.23 17.32
C LYS A 165 1.91 16.58 16.14
N ALA A 166 3.08 17.16 16.41
CA ALA A 166 4.09 17.44 15.39
C ALA A 166 4.69 16.13 14.82
N SER A 167 4.86 15.11 15.67
CA SER A 167 5.28 13.77 15.23
C SER A 167 4.26 13.13 14.28
N HIS A 168 2.97 13.20 14.61
CA HIS A 168 1.89 12.72 13.73
C HIS A 168 1.84 13.47 12.39
N PHE A 169 2.03 14.81 12.41
CA PHE A 169 2.08 15.62 11.20
C PHE A 169 3.28 15.27 10.30
N VAL A 170 4.49 15.14 10.86
CA VAL A 170 5.69 14.74 10.10
C VAL A 170 5.52 13.33 9.52
N GLN A 171 4.84 12.42 10.23
CA GLN A 171 4.52 11.09 9.73
C GLN A 171 3.53 11.13 8.56
N LEU A 172 2.51 11.99 8.66
CA LEU A 172 1.55 12.22 7.58
C LEU A 172 2.24 12.82 6.35
N VAL A 173 3.09 13.84 6.53
CA VAL A 173 3.89 14.45 5.47
C VAL A 173 4.82 13.44 4.79
N LYS A 174 5.55 12.61 5.54
CA LYS A 174 6.39 11.52 4.98
C LYS A 174 5.57 10.43 4.29
N GLY A 175 4.36 10.16 4.78
CA GLY A 175 3.44 9.21 4.16
C GLY A 175 2.92 9.70 2.82
N VAL A 176 2.76 11.00 2.64
CA VAL A 176 2.25 11.65 1.42
C VAL A 176 3.38 12.10 0.47
N GLU A 177 4.63 12.10 0.93
CA GLU A 177 5.83 12.41 0.15
C GLU A 177 5.91 11.55 -1.13
N TYR A 178 6.06 12.21 -2.29
CA TYR A 178 6.08 11.59 -3.63
C TYR A 178 4.77 10.97 -4.12
N ARG A 179 3.63 11.38 -3.56
CA ARG A 179 2.31 10.90 -3.97
C ARG A 179 1.49 11.92 -4.74
N ASN A 180 0.64 11.41 -5.62
CA ASN A 180 -0.39 12.14 -6.33
C ASN A 180 -1.77 11.65 -5.90
N THR A 181 -2.70 12.60 -5.83
CA THR A 181 -4.13 12.35 -5.66
C THR A 181 -4.83 12.65 -6.98
N SER A 182 -5.93 11.95 -7.25
CA SER A 182 -6.82 12.26 -8.37
C SER A 182 -7.86 13.34 -8.03
N LYS A 183 -7.89 13.81 -6.77
CA LYS A 183 -8.79 14.86 -6.30
C LYS A 183 -8.00 16.15 -6.04
N PRO A 184 -8.29 17.23 -6.78
CA PRO A 184 -7.56 18.51 -6.64
C PRO A 184 -7.54 19.06 -5.21
N GLY A 185 -8.60 18.82 -4.43
CA GLY A 185 -8.70 19.28 -3.04
C GLY A 185 -7.71 18.60 -2.08
N ASP A 186 -7.21 17.42 -2.41
CA ASP A 186 -6.24 16.68 -1.59
C ASP A 186 -4.77 16.96 -2.03
N GLU A 187 -4.57 17.78 -3.07
CA GLU A 187 -3.24 18.10 -3.62
C GLU A 187 -2.39 18.93 -2.66
N ILE A 188 -3.03 19.76 -1.82
CA ILE A 188 -2.34 20.64 -0.87
C ILE A 188 -1.46 19.83 0.09
N PHE A 189 -1.95 18.66 0.54
CA PHE A 189 -1.17 17.75 1.40
C PHE A 189 0.03 17.13 0.68
N CYS A 190 -0.08 16.89 -0.64
CA CYS A 190 0.95 16.27 -1.45
C CYS A 190 2.06 17.25 -1.88
N GLN A 191 1.67 18.47 -2.26
CA GLN A 191 2.60 19.50 -2.71
C GLN A 191 3.44 20.09 -1.57
N HIS A 192 2.87 20.23 -0.37
CA HIS A 192 3.60 20.76 0.79
C HIS A 192 4.68 19.79 1.29
N ALA A 193 4.44 18.48 1.16
CA ALA A 193 5.44 17.46 1.47
C ALA A 193 6.62 17.46 0.49
N GLY A 194 6.35 17.63 -0.81
CA GLY A 194 7.40 17.70 -1.85
C GLY A 194 8.29 18.94 -1.76
N ASN A 195 7.75 20.08 -1.33
CA ASN A 195 8.48 21.36 -1.28
C ASN A 195 9.46 21.50 -0.10
N GLN A 196 9.42 20.63 0.93
CA GLN A 196 10.40 20.69 2.02
C GLN A 196 11.75 19.99 1.70
N LEU A 197 11.79 19.16 0.65
CA LEU A 197 13.02 18.53 0.17
C LEU A 197 13.85 19.46 -0.72
N THR A 198 13.23 20.44 -1.38
CA THR A 198 13.96 21.43 -2.19
C THR A 198 14.61 22.51 -1.33
N GLN A 199 14.26 22.60 -0.05
CA GLN A 199 14.85 23.56 0.90
C GLN A 199 15.89 22.94 1.85
N SER A 200 16.20 21.64 1.71
CA SER A 200 17.16 20.91 2.56
C SER A 200 18.34 20.30 1.80
N VAL A 201 18.69 20.90 0.65
CA VAL A 201 20.00 20.71 0.01
C VAL A 201 20.72 22.06 0.06
N PRO A 202 21.84 22.20 0.80
CA PRO A 202 22.67 23.39 0.73
C PRO A 202 23.32 23.56 -0.65
#